data_AF-A0A7J5E1V2-F1
#
_entry.id   AF-A0A7J5E1V2-F1
#
_cell.length_a   1.000
_cell.length_b   1.000
_cell.length_c   1.000
_cell.angle_alpha   90.00
_cell.angle_beta   90.00
_cell.angle_gamma   90.00
#
_symmetry.space_group_name_H-M   'P 1'
#
loop_
_entity.id
_entity.type
_entity.pdbx_description
1 polymer ?
#
loop_
_entity_poly.entity_id
_entity_poly.type
_entity_poly.pdbx_seq_one_letter_code
_entity_poly.pdbx_strand_id
1 'polypeptide(L)'
;MTTPDPTDPTTPADLTALADLAARVARLEEAELARNLLHAYAEVLDNPTPEAVAALFTDDGVLSVPAGDFAGRDAVTAFYRDRLGPGASEKRHFIMNVRTRPQAPGLVEVASYFVFTARESTTSALGWGTYLDLVEITAGTPRFRHKTITPHLATDLTTGWPAPPRL
;
A
#
# COMPACT_ATOMS: atom_id res chain seq x y z
N MET A 1 37.79 45.02 -6.94
CA MET A 1 37.16 43.74 -7.31
C MET A 1 37.26 42.85 -6.08
N THR A 2 36.21 42.84 -5.26
CA THR A 2 36.16 42.14 -3.98
C THR A 2 36.01 40.64 -4.26
N THR A 3 36.95 39.85 -3.78
CA THR A 3 36.84 38.38 -3.74
C THR A 3 35.65 37.99 -2.88
N PRO A 4 34.73 37.12 -3.35
CA PRO A 4 33.63 36.65 -2.52
C PRO A 4 34.17 35.91 -1.29
N ASP A 5 33.52 36.15 -0.15
CA ASP A 5 33.88 35.53 1.13
C ASP A 5 33.58 34.02 1.07
N PRO A 6 34.57 33.14 1.26
CA PRO A 6 34.38 31.69 1.22
C PRO A 6 33.47 31.15 2.34
N THR A 7 33.02 32.00 3.26
CA THR A 7 32.08 31.64 4.34
C THR A 7 30.66 32.14 4.12
N ASP A 8 30.37 32.82 3.00
CA ASP A 8 29.01 33.23 2.64
C ASP A 8 28.24 32.01 2.09
N PRO A 9 27.21 31.49 2.79
CA PRO A 9 26.51 30.25 2.42
C PRO A 9 25.63 30.38 1.17
N THR A 10 25.78 31.46 0.41
CA THR A 10 24.93 31.82 -0.73
C THR A 10 25.60 31.63 -2.09
N THR A 11 26.73 30.92 -2.15
CA THR A 11 27.34 30.55 -3.43
C THR A 11 26.34 29.72 -4.26
N PRO A 12 26.23 29.89 -5.59
CA PRO A 12 25.32 29.10 -6.43
C PRO A 12 25.48 27.58 -6.27
N ALA A 13 26.69 27.12 -5.93
CA ALA A 13 26.98 25.71 -5.63
C ALA A 13 26.29 25.23 -4.34
N ASP A 14 26.29 26.05 -3.28
CA ASP A 14 25.68 25.73 -1.98
C ASP A 14 24.14 25.70 -2.09
N LEU A 15 23.57 26.64 -2.86
CA LEU A 15 22.13 26.66 -3.15
C LEU A 15 21.69 25.43 -3.97
N THR A 16 22.52 24.97 -4.90
CA THR A 16 22.25 23.74 -5.68
C THR A 16 22.31 22.51 -4.79
N ALA A 17 23.33 22.39 -3.94
CA ALA A 17 23.47 21.28 -3.00
C ALA A 17 22.30 21.22 -1.99
N LEU A 18 21.84 22.38 -1.52
CA LEU A 18 20.67 22.46 -0.63
C LEU A 18 19.39 22.03 -1.34
N ALA A 19 19.18 22.45 -2.59
CA ALA A 19 18.04 22.04 -3.39
C ALA A 19 18.02 20.52 -3.65
N ASP A 20 19.18 19.94 -3.98
CA ASP A 20 19.33 18.50 -4.17
C ASP A 20 19.05 17.71 -2.89
N LEU A 21 19.52 18.21 -1.74
CA LEU A 21 19.24 17.62 -0.44
C LEU A 21 17.75 17.69 -0.11
N ALA A 22 17.12 18.85 -0.28
CA ALA A 22 15.69 19.04 -0.05
C ALA A 22 14.85 18.09 -0.93
N ALA A 23 15.19 17.96 -2.21
CA ALA A 23 14.54 17.02 -3.12
C ALA A 23 14.74 15.56 -2.69
N ARG A 24 15.91 15.21 -2.15
CA ARG A 24 16.17 13.87 -1.62
C ARG A 24 15.38 13.58 -0.35
N VAL A 25 15.28 14.55 0.56
CA VAL A 25 14.46 14.43 1.78
C VAL A 25 12.99 14.27 1.43
N ALA A 26 12.46 15.10 0.53
CA ALA A 26 11.06 15.01 0.08
C ALA A 26 10.73 13.61 -0.46
N ARG A 27 11.60 13.00 -1.28
CA ARG A 27 11.42 11.62 -1.78
C ARG A 27 11.43 10.57 -0.67
N LEU A 28 12.21 10.77 0.40
CA LEU A 28 12.23 9.86 1.55
C LEU A 28 10.95 10.01 2.38
N GLU A 29 10.48 11.24 2.60
CA GLU A 29 9.23 11.51 3.31
C GLU A 29 8.03 10.92 2.55
N GLU A 30 7.98 11.10 1.22
CA GLU A 30 6.97 10.49 0.35
C GLU A 30 6.97 8.95 0.46
N ALA A 31 8.17 8.34 0.47
CA ALA A 31 8.29 6.90 0.65
C ALA A 31 7.77 6.43 2.02
N GLU A 32 8.00 7.17 3.11
CA GLU A 32 7.45 6.85 4.43
C GLU A 32 5.94 7.04 4.51
N LEU A 33 5.38 8.10 3.91
CA LEU A 33 3.94 8.29 3.79
C LEU A 33 3.28 7.11 3.06
N ALA A 34 3.89 6.67 1.96
CA ALA A 34 3.39 5.52 1.20
C ALA A 34 3.47 4.20 2.00
N ARG A 35 4.51 4.00 2.82
CA ARG A 35 4.58 2.83 3.74
C ARG A 35 3.51 2.90 4.83
N ASN A 36 3.30 4.07 5.43
CA ASN A 36 2.29 4.26 6.46
C ASN A 36 0.87 4.02 5.92
N LEU A 37 0.61 4.30 4.65
CA LEU A 37 -0.67 3.95 4.01
C LEU A 37 -0.93 2.43 4.02
N LEU A 38 0.10 1.58 3.89
CA LEU A 38 -0.08 0.13 4.00
C LEU A 38 -0.51 -0.28 5.42
N HIS A 39 0.06 0.35 6.44
CA HIS A 39 -0.35 0.12 7.82
C HIS A 39 -1.81 0.55 8.05
N ALA A 40 -2.17 1.76 7.62
CA ALA A 40 -3.53 2.26 7.69
C ALA A 40 -4.51 1.34 6.94
N TYR A 41 -4.12 0.81 5.78
CA TYR A 41 -4.92 -0.16 5.04
C TYR A 41 -5.15 -1.45 5.83
N ALA A 42 -4.12 -2.01 6.45
CA ALA A 42 -4.27 -3.20 7.29
C ALA A 42 -5.19 -2.94 8.50
N GLU A 43 -5.02 -1.81 9.18
CA GLU A 43 -5.85 -1.41 10.31
C GLU A 43 -7.33 -1.27 9.91
N VAL A 44 -7.61 -0.59 8.79
CA VAL A 44 -8.97 -0.45 8.27
C VAL A 44 -9.54 -1.81 7.84
N LEU A 45 -8.75 -2.67 7.20
CA LEU A 45 -9.22 -4.01 6.79
C LEU A 45 -9.52 -4.96 7.95
N ASP A 46 -8.87 -4.77 9.09
CA ASP A 46 -9.05 -5.59 10.28
C ASP A 46 -10.35 -5.22 11.04
N ASN A 47 -10.88 -4.01 10.83
CA ASN A 47 -12.20 -3.60 11.29
C ASN A 47 -12.96 -2.79 10.22
N PRO A 48 -13.36 -3.45 9.11
CA PRO A 48 -13.68 -2.74 7.89
C PRO A 48 -15.13 -2.27 7.83
N THR A 49 -15.32 -1.03 7.37
CA THR A 49 -16.53 -0.63 6.65
C THR A 49 -16.18 -0.45 5.17
N PRO A 50 -17.08 -0.77 4.23
CA PRO A 50 -16.81 -0.60 2.81
C PRO A 50 -16.32 0.81 2.44
N GLU A 51 -16.93 1.83 3.05
CA GLU A 51 -16.62 3.23 2.82
C GLU A 51 -15.25 3.63 3.39
N ALA A 52 -14.87 3.09 4.56
CA ALA A 52 -13.56 3.37 5.15
C ALA A 52 -12.42 2.80 4.29
N VAL A 53 -12.61 1.61 3.70
CA VAL A 53 -11.60 1.05 2.80
C VAL A 53 -11.51 1.88 1.51
N ALA A 54 -12.65 2.26 0.93
CA ALA A 54 -12.68 3.07 -0.28
C ALA A 54 -12.07 4.47 -0.08
N ALA A 55 -12.15 5.06 1.12
CA ALA A 55 -11.56 6.35 1.45
C ALA A 55 -10.01 6.38 1.34
N LEU A 56 -9.36 5.21 1.36
CA LEU A 56 -7.92 5.07 1.17
C LEU A 56 -7.48 5.22 -0.30
N PHE A 57 -8.42 5.23 -1.24
CA PHE A 57 -8.16 5.39 -2.67
C PHE A 57 -8.31 6.84 -3.11
N THR A 58 -7.62 7.24 -4.19
CA THR A 58 -7.98 8.47 -4.92
C THR A 58 -9.42 8.35 -5.43
N ASP A 59 -10.03 9.48 -5.82
CA ASP A 59 -11.43 9.47 -6.27
C ASP A 59 -11.66 8.52 -7.47
N ASP A 60 -10.65 8.43 -8.35
CA ASP A 60 -10.56 7.57 -9.53
C ASP A 60 -9.70 6.31 -9.32
N GLY A 61 -9.32 6.01 -8.08
CA GLY A 61 -8.37 4.93 -7.77
C GLY A 61 -8.90 3.55 -8.15
N VAL A 62 -8.00 2.64 -8.52
CA VAL A 62 -8.36 1.30 -9.02
C VAL A 62 -7.93 0.21 -8.04
N LEU A 63 -8.85 -0.68 -7.69
CA LEU A 63 -8.55 -1.96 -7.05
C LEU A 63 -8.52 -3.06 -8.11
N SER A 64 -7.37 -3.73 -8.27
CA SER A 64 -7.19 -4.88 -9.15
C SER A 64 -7.02 -6.15 -8.32
N VAL A 65 -7.87 -7.14 -8.59
CA VAL A 65 -7.86 -8.46 -7.95
C VAL A 65 -8.03 -9.54 -9.04
N PRO A 66 -7.87 -10.84 -8.76
CA PRO A 66 -8.05 -11.87 -9.78
C PRO A 66 -9.42 -11.88 -10.47
N ALA A 67 -10.45 -11.33 -9.80
CA ALA A 67 -11.80 -11.22 -10.35
C ALA A 67 -12.00 -10.04 -11.32
N GLY A 68 -11.02 -9.13 -11.45
CA GLY A 68 -11.08 -7.96 -12.31
C GLY A 68 -10.70 -6.65 -11.60
N ASP A 69 -10.95 -5.55 -12.30
CA ASP A 69 -10.63 -4.19 -11.87
C ASP A 69 -11.89 -3.44 -11.42
N PHE A 70 -11.78 -2.69 -10.32
CA PHE A 70 -12.83 -1.89 -9.71
C PHE A 70 -12.35 -0.44 -9.62
N ALA A 71 -12.82 0.40 -10.55
CA ALA A 71 -12.38 1.78 -10.69
C ALA A 71 -13.30 2.77 -9.96
N GLY A 72 -12.69 3.65 -9.19
CA GLY A 72 -13.35 4.67 -8.38
C GLY A 72 -13.89 4.15 -7.05
N ARG A 73 -14.05 5.07 -6.09
CA ARG A 73 -14.46 4.72 -4.72
C ARG A 73 -15.79 3.98 -4.63
N ASP A 74 -16.74 4.25 -5.51
CA ASP A 74 -18.03 3.56 -5.52
C ASP A 74 -17.89 2.08 -5.87
N ALA A 75 -17.07 1.76 -6.87
CA ALA A 75 -16.80 0.37 -7.26
C ALA A 75 -16.04 -0.38 -6.16
N VAL A 76 -15.05 0.27 -5.54
CA VAL A 76 -14.31 -0.28 -4.38
C VAL A 76 -15.25 -0.50 -3.19
N THR A 77 -16.15 0.44 -2.91
CA THR A 77 -17.16 0.31 -1.86
C THR A 77 -18.07 -0.90 -2.13
N ALA A 78 -18.57 -1.06 -3.36
CA ALA A 78 -19.40 -2.20 -3.73
C ALA A 78 -18.65 -3.53 -3.55
N PHE A 79 -17.38 -3.59 -3.96
CA PHE A 79 -16.52 -4.77 -3.82
C PHE A 79 -16.37 -5.22 -2.36
N TYR A 80 -16.14 -4.28 -1.44
CA TYR A 80 -16.00 -4.61 -0.02
C TYR A 80 -17.35 -4.89 0.63
N ARG A 81 -18.44 -4.23 0.23
CA ARG A 81 -19.78 -4.51 0.76
C ARG A 81 -20.19 -5.97 0.55
N ASP A 82 -19.91 -6.52 -0.63
CA ASP A 82 -20.12 -7.93 -0.96
C ASP A 82 -19.33 -8.87 -0.02
N ARG A 83 -18.06 -8.54 0.25
CA ARG A 83 -17.15 -9.36 1.07
C ARG A 83 -17.34 -9.25 2.57
N LEU A 84 -18.00 -8.20 3.03
CA LEU A 84 -18.27 -7.91 4.44
C LEU A 84 -19.71 -8.26 4.83
N GLY A 85 -20.41 -9.02 3.99
CA GLY A 85 -21.75 -9.52 4.26
C GLY A 85 -21.83 -10.57 5.37
N PRO A 86 -23.04 -11.12 5.63
CA PRO A 86 -23.24 -12.16 6.62
C PRO A 86 -22.30 -13.36 6.41
N GLY A 87 -21.62 -13.79 7.48
CA GLY A 87 -20.65 -14.90 7.42
C GLY A 87 -19.23 -14.48 7.03
N ALA A 88 -18.96 -13.19 6.85
CA ALA A 88 -17.60 -12.70 6.70
C ALA A 88 -16.72 -13.10 7.89
N SER A 89 -15.56 -13.68 7.59
CA SER A 89 -14.57 -14.06 8.60
C SER A 89 -13.92 -12.83 9.24
N GLU A 90 -13.63 -12.88 10.54
CA GLU A 90 -12.75 -11.90 11.18
C GLU A 90 -11.32 -12.14 10.67
N LYS A 91 -10.62 -11.10 10.18
CA LYS A 91 -9.27 -11.24 9.60
C LYS A 91 -8.24 -10.37 10.32
N ARG A 92 -6.97 -10.78 10.23
CA ARG A 92 -5.79 -9.97 10.57
C ARG A 92 -4.81 -9.95 9.40
N HIS A 93 -4.41 -8.75 8.97
CA HIS A 93 -3.53 -8.57 7.82
C HIS A 93 -2.12 -8.16 8.26
N PHE A 94 -1.13 -8.97 7.87
CA PHE A 94 0.29 -8.74 8.11
C PHE A 94 0.95 -8.38 6.79
N ILE A 95 1.29 -7.11 6.62
CA ILE A 95 1.99 -6.61 5.43
C ILE A 95 3.48 -6.54 5.74
N MET A 96 4.30 -7.18 4.91
CA MET A 96 5.70 -7.43 5.19
C MET A 96 6.59 -7.21 3.96
N ASN A 97 7.90 -7.10 4.20
CA ASN A 97 8.92 -6.97 3.15
C ASN A 97 8.64 -5.80 2.19
N VAL A 98 8.20 -4.67 2.76
CA VAL A 98 7.77 -3.49 2.01
C VAL A 98 8.95 -2.83 1.30
N ARG A 99 8.80 -2.64 -0.01
CA ARG A 99 9.75 -1.91 -0.86
C ARG A 99 9.04 -0.72 -1.51
N THR A 100 9.64 0.46 -1.44
CA THR A 100 9.17 1.67 -2.13
C THR A 100 10.09 2.03 -3.28
N ARG A 101 9.52 2.50 -4.40
CA ARG A 101 10.26 3.07 -5.52
C ARG A 101 9.58 4.37 -5.96
N PRO A 102 10.24 5.54 -5.83
CA PRO A 102 9.73 6.78 -6.40
C PRO A 102 9.56 6.65 -7.92
N GLN A 103 8.43 7.13 -8.44
CA GLN A 103 8.13 7.14 -9.87
C GLN A 103 8.13 8.58 -10.41
N ALA A 104 7.57 9.51 -9.64
CA ALA A 104 7.56 10.95 -9.87
C ALA A 104 7.35 11.67 -8.52
N PRO A 105 7.54 13.00 -8.42
CA PRO A 105 7.13 13.74 -7.23
C PRO A 105 5.66 13.45 -6.88
N GLY A 106 5.39 13.12 -5.63
CA GLY A 106 4.06 12.73 -5.15
C GLY A 106 3.55 11.37 -5.66
N LEU A 107 4.38 10.53 -6.31
CA LEU A 107 3.96 9.24 -6.84
C LEU A 107 4.98 8.14 -6.52
N VAL A 108 4.55 7.16 -5.71
CA VAL A 108 5.40 6.10 -5.19
C VAL A 108 4.82 4.73 -5.51
N GLU A 109 5.60 3.87 -6.16
CA GLU A 109 5.28 2.45 -6.25
C GLU A 109 5.63 1.77 -4.93
N VAL A 110 4.74 0.93 -4.41
CA VAL A 110 4.97 0.13 -3.21
C VAL A 110 4.68 -1.34 -3.51
N ALA A 111 5.70 -2.18 -3.36
CA ALA A 111 5.57 -3.63 -3.46
C ALA A 111 5.70 -4.24 -2.06
N SER A 112 4.84 -5.21 -1.74
CA SER A 112 4.90 -5.91 -0.46
C SER A 112 4.37 -7.33 -0.56
N TYR A 113 4.72 -8.15 0.42
CA TYR A 113 4.06 -9.43 0.66
C TYR A 113 2.98 -9.22 1.71
N PHE A 114 1.94 -10.04 1.66
CA PHE A 114 0.98 -10.11 2.75
C PHE A 114 0.79 -11.55 3.21
N VAL A 115 0.49 -11.69 4.49
CA VAL A 115 -0.16 -12.85 5.08
C VAL A 115 -1.43 -12.36 5.74
N PHE A 116 -2.51 -13.11 5.64
CA PHE A 116 -3.67 -12.90 6.50
C PHE A 116 -3.94 -14.15 7.32
N THR A 117 -4.46 -13.96 8.52
CA THR A 117 -5.15 -15.02 9.27
C THR A 117 -6.62 -14.67 9.34
N ALA A 118 -7.47 -15.69 9.46
CA ALA A 118 -8.91 -15.51 9.58
C ALA A 118 -9.51 -16.49 10.58
N ARG A 119 -10.46 -16.00 11.37
CA ARG A 119 -11.37 -16.81 12.18
C ARG A 119 -12.66 -16.98 11.40
N GLU A 120 -12.96 -18.21 11.01
CA GLU A 120 -14.23 -18.60 10.40
C GLU A 120 -15.12 -19.27 11.45
N SER A 121 -16.35 -19.63 11.07
CA SER A 121 -17.33 -20.22 12.01
C SER A 121 -16.88 -21.55 12.61
N THR A 122 -16.13 -22.35 11.86
CA THR A 122 -15.74 -23.73 12.23
C THR A 122 -14.26 -24.02 12.00
N THR A 123 -13.53 -23.09 11.41
CA THR A 123 -12.18 -23.27 10.87
C THR A 123 -11.33 -22.05 11.14
N SER A 124 -10.02 -22.25 11.19
CA SER A 124 -9.04 -21.17 11.12
C SER A 124 -8.46 -21.18 9.72
N ALA A 125 -8.45 -20.03 9.06
CA ALA A 125 -7.91 -19.88 7.72
C ALA A 125 -6.70 -18.96 7.70
N LEU A 126 -5.88 -19.10 6.68
CA LEU A 126 -4.84 -18.16 6.34
C LEU A 126 -4.57 -18.16 4.84
N GLY A 127 -3.88 -17.13 4.40
CA GLY A 127 -3.41 -17.05 3.04
C GLY A 127 -2.31 -16.02 2.92
N TRP A 128 -1.67 -16.00 1.75
CA TRP A 128 -0.62 -15.06 1.45
C TRP A 128 -0.58 -14.73 -0.03
N GLY A 129 0.13 -13.66 -0.33
CA GLY A 129 0.27 -13.17 -1.69
C GLY A 129 1.15 -11.94 -1.75
N THR A 130 0.98 -11.17 -2.81
CA THR A 130 1.70 -9.92 -3.04
C THR A 130 0.75 -8.77 -3.29
N TYR A 131 1.19 -7.58 -2.88
CA TYR A 131 0.63 -6.31 -3.32
C TYR A 131 1.62 -5.61 -4.25
N LEU A 132 1.07 -4.98 -5.28
CA LEU A 132 1.77 -3.97 -6.09
C LEU A 132 0.87 -2.75 -6.19
N ASP A 133 1.27 -1.69 -5.50
CA ASP A 133 0.47 -0.49 -5.32
C ASP A 133 1.17 0.69 -5.99
N LEU A 134 0.37 1.62 -6.51
CA LEU A 134 0.78 2.96 -6.90
C LEU A 134 0.08 3.95 -5.96
N VAL A 135 0.88 4.65 -5.16
CA VAL A 135 0.41 5.60 -4.15
C VAL A 135 0.63 7.01 -4.64
N GLU A 136 -0.45 7.79 -4.68
CA GLU A 136 -0.42 9.22 -4.95
C GLU A 136 -0.43 9.98 -3.62
N ILE A 137 0.41 11.00 -3.51
CA ILE A 137 0.58 11.82 -2.32
C ILE A 137 0.26 13.27 -2.72
N THR A 138 -0.92 13.72 -2.31
CA THR A 138 -1.40 15.07 -2.60
C THR A 138 -1.52 15.84 -1.29
N ALA A 139 -0.80 16.97 -1.19
CA ALA A 139 -0.71 17.77 0.04
C ALA A 139 -0.39 16.94 1.30
N GLY A 140 0.58 16.03 1.18
CA GLY A 140 1.01 15.15 2.29
C GLY A 140 0.04 14.01 2.63
N THR A 141 -1.06 13.83 1.90
CA THR A 141 -2.02 12.75 2.13
C THR A 141 -1.80 11.61 1.12
N PRO A 142 -1.32 10.43 1.55
CA PRO A 142 -1.15 9.28 0.67
C PRO A 142 -2.50 8.60 0.40
N ARG A 143 -2.76 8.23 -0.85
CA ARG A 143 -3.91 7.43 -1.27
C ARG A 143 -3.52 6.45 -2.37
N PHE A 144 -4.20 5.31 -2.44
CA PHE A 144 -4.04 4.36 -3.53
C PHE A 144 -4.60 4.95 -4.82
N ARG A 145 -3.73 5.22 -5.79
CA ARG A 145 -4.12 5.42 -7.18
C ARG A 145 -4.38 4.07 -7.85
N HIS A 146 -3.58 3.07 -7.53
CA HIS A 146 -3.77 1.69 -7.94
C HIS A 146 -3.39 0.76 -6.79
N LYS A 147 -4.21 -0.25 -6.50
CA LYS A 147 -3.89 -1.34 -5.59
C LYS A 147 -4.09 -2.68 -6.29
N THR A 148 -3.02 -3.42 -6.52
CA THR A 148 -3.10 -4.77 -7.09
C THR A 148 -2.91 -5.81 -6.00
N ILE A 149 -3.84 -6.75 -5.90
CA ILE A 149 -3.80 -7.85 -4.94
C ILE A 149 -3.69 -9.16 -5.71
N THR A 150 -2.60 -9.88 -5.47
CA THR A 150 -2.36 -11.19 -6.08
C THR A 150 -2.25 -12.25 -4.98
N PRO A 151 -3.36 -12.93 -4.61
CA PRO A 151 -3.32 -14.08 -3.73
C PRO A 151 -2.54 -15.23 -4.37
N HIS A 152 -1.63 -15.84 -3.62
CA HIS A 152 -0.89 -17.03 -4.06
C HIS A 152 -1.48 -18.31 -3.43
N LEU A 153 -1.95 -18.20 -2.19
CA LEU A 153 -2.67 -19.27 -1.50
C LEU A 153 -3.72 -18.69 -0.57
N ALA A 154 -4.84 -19.39 -0.44
CA ALA A 154 -5.77 -19.32 0.68
C ALA A 154 -6.17 -20.75 1.06
N THR A 155 -6.18 -21.06 2.35
CA THR A 155 -6.45 -22.42 2.87
C THR A 155 -6.87 -22.34 4.34
N ASP A 156 -7.26 -23.48 4.89
CA ASP A 156 -7.54 -23.67 6.31
C ASP A 156 -6.46 -24.53 6.99
N LEU A 157 -6.42 -24.51 8.33
CA LEU A 157 -5.42 -25.26 9.10
C LEU A 157 -5.63 -26.79 9.09
N THR A 158 -6.78 -27.29 8.65
CA THR A 158 -7.05 -28.73 8.48
C THR A 158 -6.51 -29.23 7.15
N THR A 159 -6.77 -28.50 6.06
CA THR A 159 -6.29 -28.76 4.71
C THR A 159 -4.79 -28.50 4.61
N GLY A 160 -4.31 -27.41 5.20
CA GLY A 160 -2.90 -27.01 5.17
C GLY A 160 -2.40 -26.68 3.76
N TRP A 161 -1.10 -26.86 3.55
CA TRP A 161 -0.40 -26.59 2.28
C TRP A 161 0.71 -27.62 2.02
N PRO A 162 0.38 -28.93 1.94
CA PRO A 162 1.36 -29.95 1.60
C PRO A 162 1.89 -29.74 0.17
N ALA A 163 3.16 -30.06 -0.06
CA ALA A 163 3.68 -30.15 -1.42
C ALA A 163 2.88 -31.21 -2.22
N PRO A 164 2.69 -31.03 -3.54
CA PRO A 164 2.19 -32.11 -4.37
C PRO A 164 3.06 -33.36 -4.20
N PRO A 165 2.50 -34.58 -4.31
CA PRO A 165 3.28 -35.80 -4.29
C PRO A 165 4.43 -35.69 -5.30
N ARG A 166 5.67 -35.95 -4.85
CA ARG A 166 6.80 -36.10 -5.77
C ARG A 166 6.60 -37.42 -6.52
N LEU A 167 6.40 -37.32 -7.83
CA LEU A 167 6.48 -38.46 -8.75
C LEU A 167 7.93 -38.96 -8.86
#